data_AF-A0AAE9NRT3-F1
#
_entry.id   AF-A0AAE9NRT3-F1
#
_cell.length_a   1.000
_cell.length_b   1.000
_cell.length_c   1.000
_cell.angle_alpha   90.00
_cell.angle_beta   90.00
_cell.angle_gamma   90.00
#
_symmetry.space_group_name_H-M   'P 1'
#
loop_
_entity.id
_entity.type
_entity.pdbx_description
1 polymer ?
#
loop_
_entity_poly.entity_id
_entity_poly.type
_entity_poly.pdbx_seq_one_letter_code
_entity_poly.pdbx_strand_id
1 'polypeptide(L)'
;MNSIQSRLNTVAHDFQTCLECHALLAIYPGEMHPDKISKLLNIEPTEIFAAGDEITNSIGRTRKVNISSWFLSSENNVESKDLRAHIDWIIDKLSASHSGLRELQITSGVKMSLRCVWWSAYGDGGPVLWPEQMKALADLDLECALNIYFMPDE
;
A
#
# COMPACT_ATOMS: atom_id res chain seq x y z
N MET A 1 15.90 13.66 17.18
CA MET A 1 15.04 14.66 16.50
C MET A 1 14.15 15.31 17.54
N ASN A 2 13.98 16.64 17.51
CA ASN A 2 13.04 17.31 18.39
C ASN A 2 11.62 16.89 18.01
N SER A 3 10.86 16.35 18.96
CA SER A 3 9.47 15.97 18.72
C SER A 3 8.62 17.23 18.53
N ILE A 4 7.98 17.37 17.37
CA ILE A 4 7.05 18.47 17.07
C ILE A 4 5.79 18.26 17.91
N GLN A 5 5.59 19.08 18.94
CA GLN A 5 4.48 18.95 19.89
C GLN A 5 3.15 19.57 19.40
N SER A 6 3.17 20.34 18.32
CA SER A 6 1.99 21.08 17.84
C SER A 6 0.99 20.24 17.02
N ARG A 7 1.16 18.91 16.98
CA ARG A 7 0.34 18.01 16.14
C ARG A 7 -0.96 17.69 16.87
N LEU A 8 -2.09 18.05 16.26
CA LEU A 8 -3.42 17.74 16.82
C LEU A 8 -3.67 16.23 16.86
N ASN A 9 -3.39 15.55 15.75
CA ASN A 9 -3.55 14.10 15.64
C ASN A 9 -2.22 13.40 15.92
N THR A 10 -2.03 12.97 17.16
CA THR A 10 -0.87 12.16 17.56
C THR A 10 -0.94 10.77 16.93
N VAL A 11 0.20 10.09 16.81
CA VAL A 11 0.22 8.66 16.45
C VAL A 11 -0.46 7.87 17.57
N ALA A 12 -1.36 6.97 17.20
CA ALA A 12 -2.09 6.14 18.16
C ALA A 12 -2.42 4.78 17.56
N HIS A 13 -1.93 3.70 18.17
CA HIS A 13 -2.17 2.34 17.68
C HIS A 13 -3.67 2.04 17.47
N ASP A 14 -4.53 2.49 18.38
CA ASP A 14 -6.00 2.42 18.28
C ASP A 14 -6.58 3.80 17.92
N PHE A 15 -6.44 4.19 16.64
CA PHE A 15 -6.96 5.45 16.11
C PHE A 15 -8.50 5.42 16.04
N GLN A 16 -9.16 6.13 16.96
CA GLN A 16 -10.58 5.91 17.28
C GLN A 16 -11.55 6.07 16.12
N THR A 17 -11.27 6.94 15.15
CA THR A 17 -12.16 7.17 14.00
C THR A 17 -12.05 6.10 12.92
N CYS A 18 -11.16 5.11 13.09
CA CYS A 18 -10.86 4.06 12.13
C CYS A 18 -11.37 2.70 12.63
N LEU A 19 -12.10 1.97 11.80
CA LEU A 19 -12.43 0.56 12.06
C LEU A 19 -11.26 -0.35 11.65
N GLU A 20 -10.74 -0.10 10.45
CA GLU A 20 -9.69 -0.88 9.83
C GLU A 20 -8.95 -0.01 8.81
N CYS A 21 -7.63 -0.17 8.72
CA CYS A 21 -6.85 0.44 7.66
C CYS A 21 -5.68 -0.44 7.24
N HIS A 22 -5.23 -0.27 6.01
CA HIS A 22 -3.98 -0.82 5.53
C HIS A 22 -3.47 -0.04 4.31
N ALA A 23 -2.17 -0.17 4.05
CA ALA A 23 -1.52 0.30 2.84
C ALA A 23 -1.11 -0.90 1.96
N LEU A 24 -1.32 -0.77 0.65
CA LEU A 24 -0.99 -1.74 -0.38
C LEU A 24 -0.18 -1.05 -1.49
N LEU A 25 1.08 -1.42 -1.65
CA LEU A 25 1.81 -1.10 -2.86
C LEU A 25 1.38 -2.06 -3.97
N ALA A 26 0.72 -1.52 -4.99
CA ALA A 26 0.29 -2.28 -6.16
C ALA A 26 1.15 -1.92 -7.37
N ILE A 27 1.79 -2.92 -7.97
CA ILE A 27 2.60 -2.77 -9.19
C ILE A 27 2.05 -3.70 -10.27
N TYR A 28 1.70 -3.13 -11.41
CA TYR A 28 1.26 -3.83 -12.62
C TYR A 28 2.42 -3.76 -13.64
N PRO A 29 3.13 -4.88 -13.88
CA PRO A 29 4.35 -4.89 -14.69
C PRO A 29 4.14 -4.78 -16.21
N GLY A 30 2.90 -4.70 -16.69
CA GLY A 30 2.60 -4.85 -18.12
C GLY A 30 2.98 -6.24 -18.61
N GLU A 31 3.80 -6.30 -19.66
CA GLU A 31 4.29 -7.56 -20.26
C GLU A 31 5.42 -8.22 -19.45
N MET A 32 5.99 -7.53 -18.47
CA MET A 32 7.05 -8.08 -17.62
C MET A 32 6.46 -9.10 -16.63
N HIS A 33 7.14 -10.23 -16.42
CA HIS A 33 6.74 -11.20 -15.39
C HIS A 33 6.90 -10.58 -13.98
N PRO A 34 5.92 -10.71 -13.07
CA PRO A 34 5.94 -10.06 -11.75
C PRO A 34 7.15 -10.44 -10.88
N ASP A 35 7.70 -11.65 -10.99
CA ASP A 35 8.94 -12.03 -10.26
C ASP A 35 10.15 -11.12 -10.52
N LYS A 36 10.18 -10.44 -11.68
CA LYS A 36 11.24 -9.48 -11.97
C LYS A 36 11.16 -8.26 -11.05
N ILE A 37 9.96 -7.89 -10.59
CA ILE A 37 9.75 -6.82 -9.60
C ILE A 37 10.43 -7.21 -8.28
N SER A 38 10.19 -8.44 -7.79
CA SER A 38 10.82 -8.93 -6.55
C SER A 38 12.36 -8.86 -6.63
N LYS A 39 12.92 -9.19 -7.79
CA LYS A 39 14.38 -9.14 -8.03
C LYS A 39 14.91 -7.70 -8.05
N LEU A 40 14.22 -6.78 -8.72
CA LEU A 40 14.62 -5.37 -8.80
C LEU A 40 14.50 -4.66 -7.46
N LEU A 41 13.45 -4.94 -6.71
CA LEU A 41 13.23 -4.34 -5.40
C LEU A 41 14.00 -5.05 -4.29
N ASN A 42 14.43 -6.31 -4.49
CA ASN A 42 14.92 -7.19 -3.43
C ASN A 42 13.92 -7.28 -2.25
N ILE A 43 12.63 -7.41 -2.59
CA ILE A 43 11.51 -7.50 -1.64
C ILE A 43 10.68 -8.74 -1.99
N GLU A 44 10.32 -9.50 -0.96
CA GLU A 44 9.31 -10.56 -1.08
C GLU A 44 7.90 -9.93 -1.06
N PRO A 45 7.07 -10.17 -2.09
CA PRO A 45 5.70 -9.69 -2.11
C PRO A 45 4.84 -10.44 -1.12
N THR A 46 3.73 -9.82 -0.72
CA THR A 46 2.65 -10.55 -0.06
C THR A 46 1.85 -11.39 -1.04
N GLU A 47 1.75 -10.94 -2.30
CA GLU A 47 1.00 -11.65 -3.34
C GLU A 47 1.54 -11.34 -4.74
N ILE A 48 1.51 -12.35 -5.61
CA ILE A 48 1.80 -12.24 -7.05
C ILE A 48 0.67 -12.91 -7.81
N PHE A 49 0.29 -12.30 -8.94
CA PHE A 49 -0.53 -12.95 -9.95
C PHE A 49 0.16 -12.80 -11.30
N ALA A 50 0.44 -13.90 -12.01
CA ALA A 50 0.94 -13.84 -13.38
C ALA A 50 -0.20 -13.98 -14.38
N ALA A 51 -0.19 -13.17 -15.43
CA ALA A 51 -1.15 -13.30 -16.52
C ALA A 51 -1.08 -14.70 -17.12
N GLY A 52 -2.24 -15.36 -17.22
CA GLY A 52 -2.31 -16.76 -17.65
C GLY A 52 -2.66 -17.72 -16.53
N ASP A 53 -2.36 -17.39 -15.27
CA ASP A 53 -2.62 -18.24 -14.12
C ASP A 53 -4.12 -18.46 -13.90
N GLU A 54 -4.48 -19.63 -13.39
CA GLU A 54 -5.83 -19.93 -12.91
C GLU A 54 -5.88 -19.82 -11.39
N ILE A 55 -6.73 -18.91 -10.90
CA ILE A 55 -6.91 -18.68 -9.47
C ILE A 55 -8.33 -19.02 -9.05
N THR A 56 -8.46 -19.72 -7.93
CA THR A 56 -9.74 -20.13 -7.36
C THR A 56 -9.97 -19.34 -6.08
N ASN A 57 -11.10 -18.64 -6.00
CA ASN A 57 -11.44 -17.87 -4.80
C ASN A 57 -11.98 -18.77 -3.67
N SER A 58 -12.22 -18.19 -2.49
CA SER A 58 -12.71 -18.90 -1.31
C SER A 58 -14.07 -19.60 -1.48
N ILE A 59 -14.87 -19.20 -2.47
CA ILE A 59 -16.16 -19.83 -2.81
C ILE A 59 -16.05 -20.82 -3.99
N GLY A 60 -14.83 -21.22 -4.36
CA GLY A 60 -14.57 -22.26 -5.36
C GLY A 60 -14.69 -21.80 -6.82
N ARG A 61 -14.80 -20.49 -7.10
CA ARG A 61 -14.86 -19.98 -8.47
C ARG A 61 -13.45 -19.76 -9.00
N THR A 62 -13.13 -20.46 -10.09
CA THR A 62 -11.88 -20.30 -10.83
C THR A 62 -12.00 -19.20 -11.88
N ARG A 63 -10.99 -18.36 -11.99
CA ARG A 63 -10.83 -17.39 -13.07
C ARG A 63 -9.39 -17.39 -13.57
N LYS A 64 -9.22 -17.03 -14.84
CA LYS A 64 -7.91 -16.75 -15.41
C LYS A 64 -7.48 -15.32 -15.08
N VAL A 65 -6.22 -15.15 -14.69
CA VAL A 65 -5.61 -13.83 -14.48
C VAL A 65 -5.35 -13.19 -15.83
N ASN A 66 -5.94 -12.02 -16.06
CA ASN A 66 -5.81 -11.28 -17.32
C ASN A 66 -4.63 -10.31 -17.32
N ILE A 67 -4.27 -9.77 -16.14
CA ILE A 67 -3.23 -8.76 -15.98
C ILE A 67 -2.34 -9.22 -14.85
N SER A 68 -1.03 -9.30 -15.10
CA SER A 68 -0.05 -9.59 -14.06
C SER A 68 -0.06 -8.49 -13.00
N SER A 69 0.17 -8.87 -11.74
CA SER A 69 0.29 -7.91 -10.65
C SER A 69 1.21 -8.42 -9.55
N TRP A 70 1.85 -7.48 -8.88
CA TRP A 70 2.74 -7.71 -7.74
C TRP A 70 2.28 -6.79 -6.60
N PHE A 71 2.09 -7.37 -5.42
CA PHE A 71 1.49 -6.70 -4.27
C PHE A 71 2.38 -6.83 -3.03
N LEU A 72 2.51 -5.72 -2.31
CA LEU A 72 3.05 -5.67 -0.96
C LEU A 72 2.03 -4.98 -0.06
N SER A 73 1.33 -5.77 0.75
CA SER A 73 0.29 -5.31 1.66
C SER A 73 0.78 -5.29 3.10
N SER A 74 0.46 -4.21 3.82
CA SER A 74 0.62 -4.15 5.28
C SER A 74 -0.52 -4.84 6.03
N GLU A 75 -1.59 -5.24 5.34
CA GLU A 75 -2.69 -6.04 5.89
C GLU A 75 -2.11 -7.33 6.49
N ASN A 76 -2.50 -7.65 7.73
CA ASN A 76 -1.96 -8.76 8.55
C ASN A 76 -0.46 -8.67 8.90
N ASN A 77 0.27 -7.66 8.44
CA ASN A 77 1.68 -7.43 8.77
C ASN A 77 1.89 -6.28 9.76
N VAL A 78 0.91 -5.39 9.88
CA VAL A 78 0.89 -4.26 10.81
C VAL A 78 -0.41 -4.33 11.59
N GLU A 79 -0.30 -4.48 12.91
CA GLU A 79 -1.43 -4.38 13.83
C GLU A 79 -1.53 -2.91 14.27
N SER A 80 -2.38 -2.13 13.61
CA SER A 80 -2.70 -0.75 13.99
C SER A 80 -3.96 -0.28 13.24
N LYS A 81 -4.65 0.72 13.79
CA LYS A 81 -5.69 1.50 13.13
C LYS A 81 -5.19 2.87 12.64
N ASP A 82 -3.89 3.12 12.76
CA ASP A 82 -3.26 4.34 12.29
C ASP A 82 -2.58 4.12 10.95
N LEU A 83 -3.15 4.68 9.88
CA LEU A 83 -2.64 4.50 8.52
C LEU A 83 -1.17 4.90 8.38
N ARG A 84 -0.65 5.81 9.22
CA ARG A 84 0.78 6.18 9.21
C ARG A 84 1.67 4.99 9.48
N ALA A 85 1.30 4.11 10.42
CA ALA A 85 2.08 2.91 10.73
C ALA A 85 2.16 1.95 9.53
N HIS A 86 1.09 1.84 8.75
CA HIS A 86 1.05 1.02 7.54
C HIS A 86 1.90 1.62 6.41
N ILE A 87 1.84 2.94 6.24
CA ILE A 87 2.65 3.66 5.24
C ILE A 87 4.13 3.61 5.60
N ASP A 88 4.47 3.84 6.87
CA ASP A 88 5.84 3.75 7.37
C ASP A 88 6.41 2.35 7.14
N TRP A 89 5.63 1.30 7.36
CA TRP A 89 6.04 -0.07 7.05
C TRP A 89 6.36 -0.28 5.56
N ILE A 90 5.55 0.26 4.64
CA ILE A 90 5.83 0.19 3.19
C ILE A 90 7.10 0.99 2.83
N ILE A 91 7.25 2.20 3.36
CA ILE A 91 8.43 3.05 3.15
C ILE A 91 9.69 2.33 3.63
N ASP A 92 9.65 1.72 4.81
CA ASP A 92 10.76 0.98 5.39
C ASP A 92 11.19 -0.19 4.51
N LYS A 93 10.22 -0.94 3.95
CA LYS A 93 10.49 -2.02 2.98
C LYS A 93 11.17 -1.51 1.71
N LEU A 94 10.81 -0.30 1.25
CA LEU A 94 11.36 0.31 0.04
C LEU A 94 12.65 1.11 0.27
N SER A 95 13.06 1.33 1.52
CA SER A 95 14.18 2.21 1.88
C SER A 95 15.49 1.86 1.16
N ALA A 96 15.75 0.57 0.94
CA ALA A 96 16.94 0.08 0.21
C ALA A 96 16.73 -0.08 -1.31
N SER A 97 15.53 0.17 -1.83
CA SER A 97 15.10 -0.24 -3.17
C SER A 97 14.86 0.94 -4.12
N HIS A 98 15.35 2.13 -3.78
CA HIS A 98 15.14 3.36 -4.55
C HIS A 98 15.53 3.23 -6.04
N SER A 99 16.68 2.62 -6.33
CA SER A 99 17.14 2.43 -7.70
C SER A 99 16.24 1.47 -8.48
N GLY A 100 15.86 0.34 -7.88
CA GLY A 100 14.97 -0.65 -8.48
C GLY A 100 13.56 -0.10 -8.69
N LEU A 101 13.04 0.65 -7.72
CA LEU A 101 11.75 1.34 -7.85
C LEU A 101 11.79 2.37 -8.99
N ARG A 102 12.88 3.13 -9.10
CA ARG A 102 13.06 4.10 -10.19
C ARG A 102 13.11 3.43 -11.56
N GLU A 103 13.82 2.30 -11.67
CA GLU A 103 13.86 1.51 -12.91
C GLU A 103 12.46 1.04 -13.32
N LEU A 104 11.67 0.54 -12.36
CA LEU A 104 10.28 0.16 -12.61
C LEU A 104 9.42 1.35 -13.05
N GLN A 105 9.55 2.51 -12.42
CA GLN A 105 8.78 3.71 -12.74
C GLN A 105 9.02 4.23 -14.18
N ILE A 106 10.24 4.10 -14.70
CA ILE A 106 10.56 4.54 -16.07
C ILE A 106 10.33 3.44 -17.12
N THR A 107 10.03 2.21 -16.69
CA THR A 107 9.78 1.09 -17.59
C THR A 107 8.41 1.24 -18.25
N SER A 108 8.40 1.23 -19.59
CA SER A 108 7.15 1.36 -20.37
C SER A 108 6.13 0.28 -20.02
N GLY A 109 4.88 0.69 -19.81
CA GLY A 109 3.77 -0.20 -19.47
C GLY A 109 3.65 -0.54 -17.99
N VAL A 110 4.66 -0.28 -17.17
CA VAL A 110 4.57 -0.44 -15.72
C VAL A 110 3.68 0.66 -15.14
N LYS A 111 2.77 0.27 -14.25
CA LYS A 111 1.92 1.18 -13.48
C LYS A 111 2.01 0.80 -12.02
N MET A 112 2.05 1.79 -11.13
CA MET A 112 2.06 1.53 -9.70
C MET A 112 1.34 2.62 -8.92
N SER A 113 0.84 2.27 -7.74
CA SER A 113 0.21 3.20 -6.80
C SER A 113 0.27 2.60 -5.40
N LEU A 114 0.50 3.43 -4.39
CA LEU A 114 0.29 3.09 -2.99
C LEU A 114 -1.18 3.35 -2.67
N ARG A 115 -1.97 2.29 -2.50
CA ARG A 115 -3.38 2.35 -2.17
C ARG A 115 -3.54 2.24 -0.66
N CYS A 116 -4.16 3.22 -0.05
CA CYS A 116 -4.43 3.25 1.37
C CYS A 116 -5.92 3.05 1.61
N VAL A 117 -6.29 1.90 2.15
CA VAL A 117 -7.66 1.60 2.55
C VAL A 117 -7.87 2.11 3.97
N TRP A 118 -8.96 2.81 4.19
CA TRP A 118 -9.35 3.30 5.51
C TRP A 118 -10.88 3.26 5.66
N TRP A 119 -11.35 2.58 6.70
CA TRP A 119 -12.76 2.45 7.02
C TRP A 119 -13.14 3.38 8.18
N SER A 120 -14.08 4.30 7.93
CA SER A 120 -14.58 5.21 8.96
C SER A 120 -15.43 4.46 9.99
N ALA A 121 -15.18 4.73 11.27
CA ALA A 121 -16.01 4.25 12.37
C ALA A 121 -17.31 5.03 12.55
N TYR A 122 -17.31 6.32 12.24
CA TYR A 122 -18.39 7.23 12.62
C TYR A 122 -18.92 8.12 11.49
N GLY A 123 -18.37 8.02 10.28
CA GLY A 123 -18.69 8.94 9.19
C GLY A 123 -17.93 10.26 9.25
N ASP A 124 -17.10 10.48 10.27
CA ASP A 124 -16.27 11.67 10.44
C ASP A 124 -14.78 11.32 10.62
N GLY A 125 -13.97 12.38 10.71
CA GLY A 125 -12.52 12.25 10.81
C GLY A 125 -11.87 11.81 9.50
N GLY A 126 -10.74 11.14 9.61
CA GLY A 126 -10.04 10.59 8.45
C GLY A 126 -8.63 10.12 8.79
N PRO A 127 -7.96 9.43 7.84
CA PRO A 127 -6.55 9.12 7.99
C PRO A 127 -5.73 10.41 8.01
N VAL A 128 -4.63 10.38 8.74
CA VAL A 128 -3.70 11.51 8.84
C VAL A 128 -2.39 11.11 8.20
N LEU A 129 -1.82 11.99 7.38
CA LEU A 129 -0.42 11.89 6.98
C LEU A 129 0.34 13.04 7.63
N TRP A 130 1.48 12.74 8.22
CA TRP A 130 2.39 13.80 8.65
C TRP A 130 3.33 14.20 7.52
N PRO A 131 3.97 15.38 7.61
CA PRO A 131 4.97 15.83 6.64
C PRO A 131 6.08 14.79 6.37
N GLU A 132 6.44 13.97 7.34
CA GLU A 132 7.45 12.93 7.16
C GLU A 132 7.00 11.85 6.17
N GLN A 133 5.77 11.30 6.33
CA GLN A 133 5.22 10.33 5.37
C GLN A 133 5.08 10.96 3.98
N MET A 134 4.53 12.19 3.92
CA MET A 134 4.37 12.89 2.64
C MET A 134 5.71 13.10 1.93
N LYS A 135 6.74 13.51 2.67
CA LYS A 135 8.09 13.69 2.12
C LYS A 135 8.69 12.38 1.64
N ALA A 136 8.61 11.32 2.44
CA ALA A 136 9.17 10.03 2.09
C ALA A 136 8.50 9.43 0.83
N LEU A 137 7.17 9.55 0.71
CA LEU A 137 6.44 9.12 -0.49
C LEU A 137 6.80 9.96 -1.72
N ALA A 138 6.98 11.27 -1.55
CA ALA A 138 7.44 12.15 -2.62
C ALA A 138 8.87 11.83 -3.07
N ASP A 139 9.78 11.55 -2.13
CA ASP A 139 11.16 11.14 -2.42
C ASP A 139 11.21 9.78 -3.17
N LEU A 140 10.22 8.91 -2.94
CA LEU A 140 10.02 7.65 -3.67
C LEU A 140 9.28 7.80 -5.01
N ASP A 141 8.78 8.99 -5.36
CA ASP A 141 7.96 9.25 -6.56
C ASP A 141 6.73 8.30 -6.64
N LEU A 142 6.12 8.02 -5.49
CA LEU A 142 4.96 7.13 -5.36
C LEU A 142 3.66 7.91 -5.23
N GLU A 143 2.73 7.67 -6.16
CA GLU A 143 1.35 8.10 -6.01
C GLU A 143 0.73 7.44 -4.77
N CYS A 144 0.13 8.26 -3.89
CA CYS A 144 -0.61 7.79 -2.72
C CYS A 144 -2.11 8.03 -2.93
N ALA A 145 -2.86 6.96 -3.18
CA ALA A 145 -4.30 6.99 -3.36
C ALA A 145 -5.01 6.63 -2.04
N LEU A 146 -5.90 7.52 -1.56
CA LEU A 146 -6.70 7.29 -0.36
C LEU A 146 -8.07 6.70 -0.75
N ASN A 147 -8.30 5.44 -0.39
CA ASN A 147 -9.56 4.74 -0.56
C ASN A 147 -10.31 4.77 0.78
N ILE A 148 -11.18 5.76 0.93
CA ILE A 148 -11.96 6.00 2.15
C ILE A 148 -13.33 5.35 1.99
N TYR A 149 -13.66 4.45 2.91
CA TYR A 149 -14.94 3.76 2.96
C TYR A 149 -15.73 4.19 4.19
N PHE A 150 -17.03 4.26 4.01
CA PHE A 150 -17.99 4.56 5.06
C PHE A 150 -18.92 3.38 5.19
N MET A 151 -19.18 2.94 6.42
CA MET A 151 -20.25 1.98 6.66
C MET A 151 -21.57 2.65 6.25
N PRO A 152 -22.43 1.98 5.47
CA PRO A 152 -23.76 2.48 5.22
C PRO A 152 -24.51 2.56 6.55
N ASP A 153 -25.32 3.60 6.72
CA ASP A 153 -26.28 3.66 7.82
C ASP A 153 -27.21 2.44 7.74
N GLU A 154 -27.48 1.79 8.88
CA GLU A 154 -28.46 0.69 8.97
C GLU A 154 -29.89 1.14 8.62
#